data_AF-A0A635R8J2-F1
#
_entry.id   AF-A0A635R8J2-F1
#
_cell.length_a   1.000
_cell.length_b   1.000
_cell.length_c   1.000
_cell.angle_alpha   90.00
_cell.angle_beta   90.00
_cell.angle_gamma   90.00
#
_symmetry.space_group_name_H-M   'P 1'
#
loop_
_entity.id
_entity.type
_entity.pdbx_description
1 polymer ?
#
loop_
_entity_poly.entity_id
_entity_poly.type
_entity_poly.pdbx_seq_one_letter_code
_entity_poly.pdbx_strand_id
1 'polypeptide(L)'
;MSNVKVYDGKLSTVTLNAMRLATALITGADVQYPQKSTLNEFYKLMQTPVPDGKARPHLQYMAIGNRGHMVDTSDVVADVVPVAKEPIASGMFSRVPFVLRTKDNDLSDEQRKNYAFRTLETINKREYWAYYLKRIDMRAVKTTDYDIKRENGVETVEDFVYTDTELNPVPKVLPDYDYDDDGTVAIPDGRYVESGADLVIPWTDFDVQEYMNVTSIMRGSPRSSIISELALCSGLDQVTSGDSATGSKFSYTEAIGVQALYYISMFTNLAQTNDKLSLTIRIGQPAPFFLGTAN
;
A
#
# COMPACT_ATOMS: atom_id res chain seq x y z
N MET A 1 11.89 -19.97 -14.20
CA MET A 1 10.49 -19.57 -14.46
C MET A 1 10.48 -18.06 -14.44
N SER A 2 10.09 -17.45 -15.55
CA SER A 2 10.01 -16.00 -15.71
C SER A 2 9.07 -15.43 -14.65
N ASN A 3 9.60 -14.62 -13.73
CA ASN A 3 8.79 -13.74 -12.89
C ASN A 3 8.14 -12.70 -13.80
N VAL A 4 7.05 -13.07 -14.48
CA VAL A 4 6.21 -12.11 -15.17
C VAL A 4 5.55 -11.31 -14.04
N LYS A 5 6.00 -10.08 -13.81
CA LYS A 5 5.38 -9.11 -12.91
C LYS A 5 4.04 -8.66 -13.52
N VAL A 6 3.11 -9.58 -13.73
CA VAL A 6 1.74 -9.22 -14.12
C VAL A 6 1.10 -8.57 -12.90
N TYR A 7 0.62 -7.34 -13.06
CA TYR A 7 -0.30 -6.73 -12.10
C TYR A 7 -1.54 -7.62 -11.99
N ASP A 8 -1.67 -8.37 -10.89
CA ASP A 8 -2.90 -9.10 -10.60
C ASP A 8 -3.83 -8.18 -9.79
N GLY A 9 -4.83 -7.61 -10.46
CA GLY A 9 -5.87 -6.78 -9.83
C GLY A 9 -6.68 -7.49 -8.74
N LYS A 10 -6.57 -8.81 -8.62
CA LYS A 10 -7.15 -9.60 -7.52
C LYS A 10 -6.26 -9.61 -6.27
N LEU A 11 -4.96 -9.42 -6.44
CA LEU A 11 -3.95 -9.39 -5.36
C LEU A 11 -3.56 -7.96 -4.98
N SER A 12 -3.63 -7.01 -5.90
CA SER A 12 -3.39 -5.59 -5.65
C SER A 12 -4.60 -4.78 -6.09
N THR A 13 -5.23 -4.06 -5.15
CA THR A 13 -6.42 -3.26 -5.40
C THR A 13 -6.15 -1.79 -5.16
N VAL A 14 -6.22 -0.98 -6.22
CA VAL A 14 -6.20 0.49 -6.13
C VAL A 14 -7.52 0.98 -5.55
N THR A 15 -7.47 1.93 -4.62
CA THR A 15 -8.67 2.43 -3.95
C THR A 15 -9.24 3.69 -4.61
N LEU A 16 -10.50 3.98 -4.31
CA LEU A 16 -11.13 5.27 -4.64
C LEU A 16 -10.36 6.46 -4.03
N ASN A 17 -9.72 6.27 -2.87
CA ASN A 17 -8.90 7.32 -2.26
C ASN A 17 -7.63 7.60 -3.08
N ALA A 18 -7.00 6.58 -3.69
CA ALA A 18 -5.88 6.78 -4.61
C ALA A 18 -6.29 7.57 -5.85
N MET A 19 -7.43 7.23 -6.45
CA MET A 19 -7.98 8.00 -7.57
C MET A 19 -8.24 9.46 -7.18
N ARG A 20 -8.87 9.68 -6.01
CA ARG A 20 -9.14 11.03 -5.51
C ARG A 20 -7.86 11.83 -5.30
N LEU A 21 -6.86 11.23 -4.66
CA LEU A 21 -5.58 11.89 -4.41
C LEU A 21 -4.88 12.22 -5.73
N ALA A 22 -4.78 11.27 -6.66
CA ALA A 22 -4.16 11.50 -7.96
C ALA A 22 -4.85 12.65 -8.71
N THR A 23 -6.18 12.63 -8.80
CA THR A 23 -6.95 13.71 -9.45
C THR A 23 -6.71 15.06 -8.76
N ALA A 24 -6.72 15.12 -7.43
CA ALA A 24 -6.46 16.37 -6.70
C ALA A 24 -5.06 16.92 -6.96
N LEU A 25 -4.03 16.05 -6.96
CA LEU A 25 -2.65 16.46 -7.22
C LEU A 25 -2.44 16.91 -8.67
N ILE A 26 -3.01 16.20 -9.66
CA ILE A 26 -2.90 16.53 -11.08
C ILE A 26 -3.62 17.84 -11.41
N THR A 27 -4.83 18.04 -10.88
CA THR A 27 -5.64 19.23 -11.14
C THR A 27 -5.27 20.43 -10.26
N GLY A 28 -4.42 20.23 -9.24
CA GLY A 28 -4.12 21.23 -8.23
C GLY A 28 -5.26 21.51 -7.24
N ALA A 29 -6.35 20.74 -7.28
CA ALA A 29 -7.49 20.87 -6.39
C ALA A 29 -7.14 20.53 -4.92
N ASP A 30 -8.02 20.91 -4.01
CA ASP A 30 -7.88 20.59 -2.59
C ASP A 30 -8.13 19.10 -2.34
N VAL A 31 -7.21 18.44 -1.63
CA VAL A 31 -7.33 17.05 -1.19
C VAL A 31 -8.46 16.94 -0.16
N GLN A 32 -9.36 15.99 -0.37
CA GLN A 32 -10.54 15.81 0.48
C GLN A 32 -10.40 14.56 1.38
N TYR A 33 -10.89 14.70 2.61
CA TYR A 33 -11.00 13.62 3.59
C TYR A 33 -12.47 13.40 3.99
N PRO A 34 -13.29 12.76 3.14
CA PRO A 34 -14.69 12.48 3.48
C PRO A 34 -14.83 11.66 4.77
N GLN A 35 -15.99 11.75 5.43
CA GLN A 35 -16.27 10.91 6.58
C GLN A 35 -16.19 9.42 6.20
N LYS A 36 -15.64 8.62 7.11
CA LYS A 36 -15.37 7.18 6.97
C LYS A 36 -14.37 6.84 5.86
N SER A 37 -13.59 7.82 5.41
CA SER A 37 -12.55 7.60 4.38
C SER A 37 -11.16 7.35 4.95
N THR A 38 -10.97 7.57 6.26
CA THR A 38 -9.65 7.55 6.88
C THR A 38 -9.43 6.34 7.78
N LEU A 39 -8.18 5.87 7.83
CA LEU A 39 -7.75 4.90 8.83
C LEU A 39 -7.77 5.51 10.24
N ASN A 40 -7.63 6.83 10.39
CA ASN A 40 -7.83 7.53 11.65
C ASN A 40 -9.21 7.23 12.27
N GLU A 41 -10.27 7.32 11.46
CA GLU A 41 -11.63 6.96 11.87
C GLU A 41 -11.75 5.46 12.22
N PHE A 42 -11.19 4.59 11.36
CA PHE A 42 -11.20 3.14 11.56
C PHE A 42 -10.50 2.70 12.85
N TYR A 43 -9.33 3.29 13.15
CA TYR A 43 -8.57 3.01 14.35
C TYR A 43 -9.08 3.78 15.58
N LYS A 44 -9.92 4.78 15.39
CA LYS A 44 -10.41 5.71 16.43
C LYS A 44 -9.29 6.53 17.07
N LEU A 45 -8.37 7.01 16.23
CA LEU A 45 -7.19 7.78 16.62
C LEU A 45 -7.09 9.04 15.79
N MET A 46 -6.89 10.19 16.44
CA MET A 46 -6.69 11.47 15.77
C MET A 46 -7.79 11.75 14.72
N GLN A 47 -9.06 11.51 15.08
CA GLN A 47 -10.20 11.58 14.15
C GLN A 47 -10.56 13.02 13.75
N THR A 48 -10.34 13.99 14.64
CA THR A 48 -10.67 15.40 14.41
C THR A 48 -9.64 16.15 13.55
N PRO A 49 -8.32 16.05 13.80
CA PRO A 49 -7.35 16.73 12.95
C PRO A 49 -7.30 16.07 11.57
N VAL A 50 -7.64 16.85 10.55
CA VAL A 50 -7.45 16.51 9.14
C VAL A 50 -6.41 17.46 8.54
N PRO A 51 -5.60 17.00 7.58
CA PRO A 51 -4.70 17.86 6.84
C PRO A 51 -5.41 19.03 6.17
N ASP A 52 -4.70 20.15 6.01
CA ASP A 52 -5.11 21.22 5.10
C ASP A 52 -5.33 20.63 3.69
N GLY A 53 -6.45 20.96 3.03
CA GLY A 53 -6.75 20.50 1.68
C GLY A 53 -5.70 20.92 0.64
N LYS A 54 -4.98 22.01 0.88
CA LYS A 54 -3.86 22.44 0.03
C LYS A 54 -2.58 21.66 0.27
N ALA A 55 -2.50 20.90 1.36
CA ALA A 55 -1.37 20.03 1.58
C ALA A 55 -1.31 18.97 0.46
N ARG A 56 -0.10 18.48 0.20
CA ARG A 56 0.19 17.51 -0.85
C ARG A 56 0.70 16.23 -0.18
N PRO A 57 -0.19 15.44 0.45
CA PRO A 57 0.21 14.19 1.05
C PRO A 57 0.66 13.23 -0.05
N HIS A 58 1.60 12.36 0.29
CA HIS A 58 2.08 11.29 -0.58
C HIS A 58 2.02 9.97 0.19
N LEU A 59 2.21 8.86 -0.52
CA LEU A 59 2.32 7.53 0.08
C LEU A 59 3.52 7.54 1.04
N GLN A 60 3.30 7.22 2.32
CA GLN A 60 4.37 7.20 3.31
C GLN A 60 4.10 6.27 4.50
N TYR A 61 2.95 5.59 4.53
CA TYR A 61 2.57 4.70 5.62
C TYR A 61 2.18 3.32 5.10
N MET A 62 2.40 2.31 5.93
CA MET A 62 1.93 0.94 5.73
C MET A 62 1.10 0.51 6.94
N ALA A 63 -0.05 -0.12 6.69
CA ALA A 63 -0.84 -0.85 7.68
C ALA A 63 -0.84 -2.35 7.34
N ILE A 64 -1.01 -3.21 8.36
CA ILE A 64 -1.10 -4.66 8.18
C ILE A 64 -2.38 -5.25 8.77
N GLY A 65 -2.77 -6.39 8.21
CA GLY A 65 -3.86 -7.22 8.67
C GLY A 65 -3.59 -8.71 8.41
N ASN A 66 -4.42 -9.56 9.00
CA ASN A 66 -4.27 -11.01 8.97
C ASN A 66 -5.54 -11.75 8.50
N ARG A 67 -6.49 -11.04 7.89
CA ARG A 67 -7.75 -11.60 7.40
C ARG A 67 -7.93 -11.44 5.87
N GLY A 68 -6.85 -11.22 5.13
CA GLY A 68 -6.86 -11.15 3.66
C GLY A 68 -6.70 -12.51 2.98
N HIS A 69 -6.97 -13.61 3.70
CA HIS A 69 -6.91 -14.98 3.19
C HIS A 69 -8.00 -15.84 3.81
N MET A 70 -8.34 -16.94 3.14
CA MET A 70 -9.18 -18.02 3.64
C MET A 70 -8.49 -19.35 3.39
N VAL A 71 -8.86 -20.36 4.19
CA VAL A 71 -8.40 -21.74 4.01
C VAL A 71 -9.47 -22.50 3.25
N ASP A 72 -9.15 -22.96 2.05
CA ASP A 72 -9.97 -23.90 1.30
C ASP A 72 -9.57 -25.32 1.71
N THR A 73 -10.55 -26.14 2.04
CA THR A 73 -10.36 -27.53 2.51
C THR A 73 -11.06 -28.53 1.60
N SER A 74 -11.38 -28.12 0.37
CA SER A 74 -12.04 -28.95 -0.62
C SER A 74 -11.15 -30.06 -1.18
N ASP A 75 -9.83 -29.96 -1.04
CA ASP A 75 -8.86 -30.98 -1.44
C ASP A 75 -8.16 -31.66 -0.23
N VAL A 76 -7.40 -32.73 -0.49
CA VAL A 76 -6.62 -33.51 0.49
C VAL A 76 -5.61 -32.64 1.24
N VAL A 77 -5.12 -31.58 0.59
CA VAL A 77 -4.27 -30.56 1.17
C VAL A 77 -5.06 -29.24 1.21
N ALA A 78 -5.03 -28.57 2.36
CA ALA A 78 -5.70 -27.29 2.49
C ALA A 78 -4.95 -26.19 1.73
N ASP A 79 -5.66 -25.48 0.86
CA ASP A 79 -5.14 -24.36 0.09
C ASP A 79 -5.39 -23.04 0.82
N VAL A 80 -4.47 -22.09 0.65
CA VAL A 80 -4.63 -20.74 1.17
C VAL A 80 -4.98 -19.81 0.01
N VAL A 81 -6.21 -19.32 0.01
CA VAL A 81 -6.76 -18.50 -1.08
C VAL A 81 -6.84 -17.04 -0.62
N PRO A 82 -6.37 -16.07 -1.42
CA PRO A 82 -6.47 -14.65 -1.09
C PRO A 82 -7.93 -14.18 -1.09
N VAL A 83 -8.24 -13.26 -0.17
CA VAL A 83 -9.53 -12.57 -0.14
C VAL A 83 -9.33 -11.17 -0.74
N ALA A 84 -10.01 -10.90 -1.85
CA ALA A 84 -9.97 -9.59 -2.49
C ALA A 84 -10.74 -8.56 -1.66
N LYS A 85 -10.26 -7.32 -1.66
CA LYS A 85 -10.96 -6.21 -1.03
C LYS A 85 -11.60 -5.31 -2.08
N GLU A 86 -12.77 -4.74 -1.75
CA GLU A 86 -13.42 -3.78 -2.61
C GLU A 86 -12.62 -2.47 -2.73
N PRO A 87 -12.48 -1.89 -3.94
CA PRO A 87 -11.79 -0.62 -4.17
C PRO A 87 -12.31 0.58 -3.36
N ILE A 88 -13.57 0.53 -2.91
CA ILE A 88 -14.21 1.60 -2.13
C ILE A 88 -14.01 1.45 -0.61
N ALA A 89 -13.47 0.31 -0.16
CA ALA A 89 -13.24 0.07 1.25
C ALA A 89 -12.14 1.00 1.79
N SER A 90 -12.44 1.73 2.86
CA SER A 90 -11.47 2.65 3.49
C SER A 90 -10.75 2.08 4.72
N GLY A 91 -11.17 0.89 5.19
CA GLY A 91 -10.63 0.23 6.38
C GLY A 91 -9.96 -1.11 6.09
N MET A 92 -9.37 -1.71 7.13
CA MET A 92 -8.76 -3.05 7.10
C MET A 92 -9.79 -4.14 7.46
N PHE A 93 -9.60 -5.39 7.01
CA PHE A 93 -10.38 -6.54 7.48
C PHE A 93 -10.10 -6.86 8.95
N SER A 94 -8.91 -6.48 9.44
CA SER A 94 -8.48 -6.70 10.81
C SER A 94 -7.56 -5.58 11.29
N ARG A 95 -7.59 -5.30 12.59
CA ARG A 95 -6.67 -4.36 13.27
C ARG A 95 -5.52 -5.15 13.85
N VAL A 96 -4.36 -5.10 13.21
CA VAL A 96 -3.15 -5.79 13.69
C VAL A 96 -2.02 -4.77 13.83
N PRO A 97 -1.41 -4.62 15.02
CA PRO A 97 -0.29 -3.71 15.19
C PRO A 97 1.01 -4.35 14.68
N PHE A 98 1.96 -3.51 14.27
CA PHE A 98 3.34 -3.93 14.00
C PHE A 98 4.10 -4.22 15.29
N VAL A 99 3.83 -3.42 16.32
CA VAL A 99 4.56 -3.45 17.59
C VAL A 99 3.55 -3.39 18.74
N LEU A 100 3.78 -4.22 19.76
CA LEU A 100 3.00 -4.26 20.98
C LEU A 100 3.94 -4.39 22.18
N ARG A 101 4.09 -3.31 22.93
CA ARG A 101 5.02 -3.20 24.05
C ARG A 101 4.28 -2.93 25.34
N THR A 102 4.76 -3.47 26.45
CA THR A 102 4.16 -3.19 27.76
C THR A 102 4.29 -1.71 28.08
N LYS A 103 3.32 -1.13 28.79
CA LYS A 103 3.31 0.30 29.13
C LYS A 103 4.64 0.85 29.67
N ASP A 104 5.33 0.04 30.49
CA ASP A 104 6.58 0.41 31.15
C ASP A 104 7.85 0.22 30.29
N ASN A 105 7.72 -0.38 29.11
CA ASN A 105 8.83 -0.68 28.21
C ASN A 105 8.45 -0.32 26.77
N ASP A 106 8.06 0.93 26.56
CA ASP A 106 7.71 1.47 25.25
C ASP A 106 8.93 1.58 24.32
N LEU A 107 8.68 1.80 23.03
CA LEU A 107 9.72 2.05 22.04
C LEU A 107 10.54 3.32 22.37
N SER A 108 11.84 3.27 22.08
CA SER A 108 12.70 4.45 22.19
C SER A 108 12.29 5.54 21.19
N ASP A 109 12.70 6.77 21.44
CA ASP A 109 12.40 7.92 20.56
C ASP A 109 12.84 7.66 19.12
N GLU A 110 13.99 7.02 18.91
CA GLU A 110 14.50 6.69 17.58
C GLU A 110 13.67 5.60 16.90
N GLN A 111 13.26 4.57 17.65
CA GLN A 111 12.38 3.53 17.12
C GLN A 111 10.99 4.08 16.78
N ARG A 112 10.45 4.98 17.60
CA ARG A 112 9.12 5.57 17.43
C ARG A 112 9.00 6.42 16.16
N LYS A 113 10.08 7.02 15.68
CA LYS A 113 10.07 7.73 14.38
C LYS A 113 9.62 6.84 13.23
N ASN A 114 9.84 5.52 13.32
CA ASN A 114 9.45 4.58 12.27
C ASN A 114 7.99 4.13 12.33
N TYR A 115 7.22 4.52 13.37
CA TYR A 115 5.85 4.05 13.56
C TYR A 115 4.88 5.17 13.96
N ALA A 116 3.61 4.96 13.62
CA ALA A 116 2.50 5.84 13.92
C ALA A 116 1.30 5.02 14.43
N PHE A 117 0.23 5.73 14.77
CA PHE A 117 -0.98 5.24 15.41
C PHE A 117 -0.69 4.58 16.77
N ARG A 118 0.00 5.31 17.63
CA ARG A 118 0.32 4.86 18.99
C ARG A 118 -0.95 4.85 19.85
N THR A 119 -1.32 3.68 20.34
CA THR A 119 -2.57 3.48 21.11
C THR A 119 -2.29 2.71 22.40
N LEU A 120 -2.95 3.10 23.49
CA LEU A 120 -2.97 2.29 24.71
C LEU A 120 -4.05 1.21 24.58
N GLU A 121 -3.65 -0.05 24.55
CA GLU A 121 -4.54 -1.21 24.44
C GLU A 121 -4.46 -2.04 25.72
N THR A 122 -5.59 -2.58 26.17
CA THR A 122 -5.63 -3.51 27.31
C THR A 122 -5.87 -4.93 26.80
N ILE A 123 -4.88 -5.80 26.97
CA ILE A 123 -4.93 -7.19 26.52
C ILE A 123 -4.65 -8.09 27.72
N ASN A 124 -5.53 -9.04 28.00
CA ASN A 124 -5.41 -9.96 29.14
C ASN A 124 -5.17 -9.23 30.49
N LYS A 125 -5.88 -8.10 30.70
CA LYS A 125 -5.78 -7.23 31.90
C LYS A 125 -4.43 -6.52 32.08
N ARG A 126 -3.58 -6.48 31.04
CA ARG A 126 -2.32 -5.71 31.04
C ARG A 126 -2.36 -4.63 29.96
N GLU A 127 -1.80 -3.47 30.28
CA GLU A 127 -1.72 -2.33 29.36
C GLU A 127 -0.49 -2.41 28.47
N TYR A 128 -0.70 -2.13 27.17
CA TYR A 128 0.33 -2.14 26.15
C TYR A 128 0.21 -0.90 25.24
N TRP A 129 1.35 -0.39 24.79
CA TRP A 129 1.43 0.52 23.66
C TRP A 129 1.45 -0.28 22.36
N ALA A 130 0.44 -0.07 21.53
CA ALA A 130 0.29 -0.65 20.20
C ALA A 130 0.61 0.40 19.12
N TYR A 131 1.29 -0.02 18.06
CA TYR A 131 1.59 0.81 16.89
C TYR A 131 1.01 0.16 15.63
N TYR A 132 0.08 0.84 14.97
CA TYR A 132 -0.68 0.27 13.84
C TYR A 132 -0.19 0.71 12.46
N LEU A 133 0.69 1.72 12.39
CA LEU A 133 1.29 2.17 11.13
C LEU A 133 2.81 2.10 11.21
N LYS A 134 3.43 1.67 10.11
CA LYS A 134 4.87 1.79 9.87
C LYS A 134 5.11 2.87 8.81
N ARG A 135 6.05 3.77 9.05
CA ARG A 135 6.48 4.77 8.05
C ARG A 135 7.37 4.11 7.00
N ILE A 136 7.19 4.51 5.75
CA ILE A 136 7.95 4.02 4.60
C ILE A 136 8.91 5.12 4.14
N ASP A 137 10.17 4.76 3.91
CA ASP A 137 11.15 5.71 3.39
C ASP A 137 11.00 5.86 1.86
N MET A 138 10.48 7.01 1.44
CA MET A 138 10.22 7.32 0.03
C MET A 138 11.39 8.04 -0.66
N ARG A 139 12.48 8.36 0.06
CA ARG A 139 13.56 9.22 -0.49
C ARG A 139 14.27 8.62 -1.70
N ALA A 140 14.33 7.31 -1.79
CA ALA A 140 14.98 6.59 -2.89
C ALA A 140 14.02 6.19 -4.02
N VAL A 141 12.71 6.38 -3.84
CA VAL A 141 11.69 5.97 -4.81
C VAL A 141 11.71 6.93 -6.00
N LYS A 142 11.71 6.38 -7.21
CA LYS A 142 11.69 7.13 -8.48
C LYS A 142 10.66 6.53 -9.41
N THR A 143 10.10 7.37 -10.28
CA THR A 143 9.29 6.91 -11.41
C THR A 143 10.18 6.35 -12.50
N THR A 144 9.67 5.34 -13.18
CA THR A 144 10.30 4.68 -14.34
C THR A 144 9.22 4.52 -15.40
N ASP A 145 9.59 4.85 -16.64
CA ASP A 145 8.71 4.76 -17.80
C ASP A 145 9.19 3.60 -18.68
N TYR A 146 8.26 2.75 -19.12
CA TYR A 146 8.57 1.57 -19.91
C TYR A 146 7.89 1.60 -21.27
N ASP A 147 8.61 1.11 -22.27
CA ASP A 147 8.11 0.76 -23.60
C ASP A 147 7.80 -0.74 -23.63
N ILE A 148 6.56 -1.09 -23.93
CA ILE A 148 6.07 -2.48 -23.95
C ILE A 148 5.67 -2.79 -25.39
N LYS A 149 6.36 -3.75 -26.03
CA LYS A 149 5.99 -4.27 -27.35
C LYS A 149 5.45 -5.68 -27.19
N ARG A 150 4.23 -5.90 -27.67
CA ARG A 150 3.55 -7.19 -27.66
C ARG A 150 3.42 -7.72 -29.08
N GLU A 151 4.01 -8.88 -29.35
CA GLU A 151 3.91 -9.57 -30.64
C GLU A 151 3.59 -11.06 -30.41
N ASN A 152 2.51 -11.56 -31.01
CA ASN A 152 2.04 -12.95 -30.89
C ASN A 152 1.89 -13.40 -29.42
N GLY A 153 1.46 -12.49 -28.55
CA GLY A 153 1.30 -12.75 -27.11
C GLY A 153 2.60 -12.80 -26.31
N VAL A 154 3.76 -12.48 -26.90
CA VAL A 154 5.04 -12.32 -26.20
C VAL A 154 5.28 -10.83 -25.95
N GLU A 155 5.58 -10.48 -24.70
CA GLU A 155 5.86 -9.10 -24.27
C GLU A 155 7.38 -8.89 -24.13
N THR A 156 7.87 -7.79 -24.73
CA THR A 156 9.21 -7.25 -24.50
C THR A 156 9.07 -5.89 -23.82
N VAL A 157 9.84 -5.68 -22.75
CA VAL A 157 9.77 -4.49 -21.90
C VAL A 157 11.15 -3.86 -21.81
N GLU A 158 11.26 -2.59 -22.18
CA GLU A 158 12.48 -1.78 -22.15
C GLU A 158 12.21 -0.43 -21.48
N ASP A 159 13.25 0.27 -21.03
CA ASP A 159 13.11 1.64 -20.53
C ASP A 159 12.71 2.58 -21.67
N PHE A 160 11.66 3.38 -21.45
CA PHE A 160 11.23 4.38 -22.42
C PHE A 160 12.20 5.57 -22.41
N VAL A 161 12.73 5.92 -23.60
CA VAL A 161 13.62 7.06 -23.78
C VAL A 161 12.94 8.06 -24.70
N TYR A 162 12.65 9.26 -24.18
CA TYR A 162 12.14 10.37 -24.97
C TYR A 162 13.14 10.77 -26.06
N THR A 163 12.67 10.91 -27.29
CA THR A 163 13.47 11.40 -28.43
C THR A 163 12.90 12.71 -28.98
N ASP A 164 13.57 13.30 -29.96
CA ASP A 164 13.07 14.50 -30.67
C ASP A 164 11.70 14.25 -31.34
N THR A 165 11.35 13.00 -31.63
CA THR A 165 10.06 12.62 -32.22
C THR A 165 8.91 12.83 -31.25
N GLU A 166 9.08 12.46 -29.99
CA GLU A 166 8.07 12.69 -28.94
C GLU A 166 7.98 14.17 -28.57
N LEU A 167 9.12 14.89 -28.62
CA LEU A 167 9.16 16.32 -28.35
C LEU A 167 8.52 17.14 -29.49
N ASN A 168 8.67 16.70 -30.73
CA ASN A 168 8.20 17.39 -31.94
C ASN A 168 7.33 16.44 -32.80
N PRO A 169 6.14 16.04 -32.34
CA PRO A 169 5.31 15.09 -33.06
C PRO A 169 4.80 15.68 -34.38
N VAL A 170 4.83 14.86 -35.44
CA VAL A 170 4.22 15.21 -36.73
C VAL A 170 2.78 14.67 -36.75
N PRO A 171 1.77 15.47 -37.17
CA PRO A 171 0.39 15.00 -37.27
C PRO A 171 0.26 13.74 -38.13
N LYS A 172 -0.51 12.76 -37.63
CA LYS A 172 -0.83 11.51 -38.35
C LYS A 172 -2.31 11.52 -38.70
N VAL A 173 -2.66 10.92 -39.84
CA VAL A 173 -4.06 10.62 -40.16
C VAL A 173 -4.51 9.55 -39.19
N LEU A 174 -5.61 9.82 -38.50
CA LEU A 174 -6.21 8.85 -37.62
C LEU A 174 -6.86 7.72 -38.45
N PRO A 175 -6.88 6.46 -37.97
CA PRO A 175 -7.61 5.38 -38.65
C PRO A 175 -9.08 5.75 -38.87
N ASP A 176 -9.76 5.10 -39.83
CA ASP A 176 -11.20 5.29 -40.04
C ASP A 176 -11.94 5.11 -38.70
N TYR A 177 -12.68 6.14 -38.30
CA TYR A 177 -13.53 6.12 -37.12
C TYR A 177 -14.95 5.81 -37.55
N ASP A 178 -15.42 4.61 -37.21
CA ASP A 178 -16.84 4.29 -37.25
C ASP A 178 -17.47 4.72 -35.92
N TYR A 179 -18.42 5.67 -35.96
CA TYR A 179 -19.17 6.09 -34.78
C TYR A 179 -20.22 5.06 -34.35
N ASP A 180 -20.51 4.06 -35.20
CA ASP A 180 -21.52 3.04 -35.00
C ASP A 180 -20.93 1.65 -34.64
N ASP A 181 -19.60 1.51 -34.53
CA ASP A 181 -18.95 0.26 -34.10
C ASP A 181 -18.96 0.14 -32.56
N ASP A 182 -19.83 -0.76 -32.05
CA ASP A 182 -19.94 -1.14 -30.63
C ASP A 182 -19.06 -2.37 -30.28
N GLY A 183 -18.16 -2.76 -31.19
CA GLY A 183 -17.20 -3.82 -31.00
C GLY A 183 -16.32 -3.61 -29.78
N THR A 184 -16.24 -4.63 -28.93
CA THR A 184 -15.28 -4.67 -27.82
C THR A 184 -13.86 -4.72 -28.40
N VAL A 185 -13.13 -3.61 -28.34
CA VAL A 185 -11.71 -3.55 -28.70
C VAL A 185 -10.94 -4.46 -27.74
N ALA A 186 -10.63 -5.69 -28.17
CA ALA A 186 -9.59 -6.48 -27.53
C ALA A 186 -8.26 -5.72 -27.66
N ILE A 187 -7.44 -5.71 -26.61
CA ILE A 187 -6.09 -5.12 -26.65
C ILE A 187 -5.32 -5.85 -27.77
N PRO A 188 -5.00 -5.20 -28.91
CA PRO A 188 -4.31 -5.86 -30.01
C PRO A 188 -2.84 -6.16 -29.66
N ASP A 189 -2.14 -6.94 -30.49
CA ASP A 189 -0.68 -6.83 -30.52
C ASP A 189 -0.30 -5.38 -30.90
N GLY A 190 0.72 -4.83 -30.25
CA GLY A 190 1.01 -3.40 -30.39
C GLY A 190 2.07 -2.88 -29.42
N ARG A 191 2.37 -1.58 -29.56
CA ARG A 191 3.31 -0.84 -28.71
C ARG A 191 2.55 0.02 -27.68
N TYR A 192 2.99 -0.07 -26.43
CA TYR A 192 2.37 0.56 -25.28
C TYR A 192 3.39 1.24 -24.40
N VAL A 193 2.95 2.21 -23.59
CA VAL A 193 3.77 2.81 -22.52
C VAL A 193 3.11 2.72 -21.17
N GLU A 194 3.92 2.52 -20.13
CA GLU A 194 3.52 2.48 -18.73
C GLU A 194 4.48 3.33 -17.89
N SER A 195 3.95 4.10 -16.94
CA SER A 195 4.75 4.80 -15.92
C SER A 195 4.38 4.29 -14.53
N GLY A 196 5.40 4.00 -13.71
CA GLY A 196 5.20 3.50 -12.35
C GLY A 196 6.42 3.72 -11.47
N ALA A 197 6.32 3.33 -10.20
CA ALA A 197 7.42 3.38 -9.25
C ALA A 197 7.54 2.04 -8.50
N ASP A 198 8.77 1.56 -8.35
CA ASP A 198 9.07 0.37 -7.56
C ASP A 198 9.33 0.78 -6.10
N LEU A 199 8.52 0.27 -5.19
CA LEU A 199 8.63 0.47 -3.76
C LEU A 199 9.25 -0.78 -3.12
N VAL A 200 10.41 -0.60 -2.48
CA VAL A 200 11.05 -1.66 -1.69
C VAL A 200 10.81 -1.37 -0.21
N ILE A 201 10.04 -2.22 0.45
CA ILE A 201 9.76 -2.10 1.89
C ILE A 201 10.54 -3.19 2.64
N PRO A 202 11.71 -2.87 3.22
CA PRO A 202 12.47 -3.83 4.01
C PRO A 202 11.85 -3.97 5.41
N TRP A 203 11.58 -5.22 5.80
CA TRP A 203 11.36 -5.58 7.21
C TRP A 203 12.70 -5.99 7.81
N THR A 204 13.07 -5.27 8.85
CA THR A 204 14.28 -5.57 9.62
C THR A 204 14.04 -6.74 10.57
N ASP A 205 15.11 -7.34 11.10
CA ASP A 205 15.02 -8.38 12.13
C ASP A 205 14.24 -7.88 13.36
N PHE A 206 14.36 -6.58 13.66
CA PHE A 206 13.56 -5.92 14.68
C PHE A 206 12.06 -5.97 14.37
N ASP A 207 11.66 -5.61 13.13
CA ASP A 207 10.25 -5.64 12.72
C ASP A 207 9.65 -7.04 12.82
N VAL A 208 10.39 -8.06 12.37
CA VAL A 208 9.96 -9.46 12.41
C VAL A 208 9.78 -9.91 13.87
N GLN A 209 10.76 -9.63 14.72
CA GLN A 209 10.71 -10.01 16.13
C GLN A 209 9.57 -9.30 16.88
N GLU A 210 9.34 -8.01 16.61
CA GLU A 210 8.23 -7.27 17.21
C GLU A 210 6.88 -7.84 16.79
N TYR A 211 6.71 -8.19 15.52
CA TYR A 211 5.47 -8.79 15.05
C TYR A 211 5.23 -10.19 15.65
N MET A 212 6.28 -11.00 15.82
CA MET A 212 6.17 -12.28 16.53
C MET A 212 5.78 -12.08 18.01
N ASN A 213 6.28 -11.03 18.66
CA ASN A 213 5.87 -10.65 20.00
C ASN A 213 4.39 -10.25 20.05
N VAL A 214 3.92 -9.47 19.07
CA VAL A 214 2.50 -9.09 18.93
C VAL A 214 1.61 -10.33 18.90
N THR A 215 1.91 -11.29 18.04
CA THR A 215 1.06 -12.48 17.90
C THR A 215 1.13 -13.41 19.11
N SER A 216 2.30 -13.49 19.77
CA SER A 216 2.42 -14.19 21.05
C SER A 216 1.54 -13.56 22.14
N ILE A 217 1.49 -12.23 22.23
CA ILE A 217 0.67 -11.53 23.23
C ILE A 217 -0.83 -11.61 22.90
N MET A 218 -1.20 -11.35 21.65
CA MET A 218 -2.61 -11.26 21.24
C MET A 218 -3.26 -12.63 21.05
N ARG A 219 -2.50 -13.65 20.64
CA ARG A 219 -3.04 -14.95 20.19
C ARG A 219 -2.43 -16.14 20.93
N GLY A 220 -1.50 -15.90 21.86
CA GLY A 220 -0.86 -16.93 22.67
C GLY A 220 0.19 -17.77 21.92
N SER A 221 0.50 -17.46 20.66
CA SER A 221 1.50 -18.21 19.90
C SER A 221 2.15 -17.37 18.79
N PRO A 222 3.49 -17.33 18.72
CA PRO A 222 4.22 -16.66 17.65
C PRO A 222 4.02 -17.36 16.29
N ARG A 223 3.59 -18.63 16.25
CA ARG A 223 3.32 -19.37 15.00
C ARG A 223 2.17 -18.79 14.19
N SER A 224 1.36 -17.92 14.81
CA SER A 224 0.24 -17.21 14.19
C SER A 224 0.63 -15.85 13.60
N SER A 225 1.94 -15.62 13.37
CA SER A 225 2.52 -14.43 12.73
C SER A 225 2.25 -14.37 11.22
N ILE A 226 0.97 -14.45 10.87
CA ILE A 226 0.47 -14.35 9.51
C ILE A 226 0.23 -12.88 9.19
N ILE A 227 0.76 -12.43 8.06
CA ILE A 227 0.35 -11.21 7.38
C ILE A 227 -0.33 -11.64 6.10
N SER A 228 -1.55 -11.18 5.89
CA SER A 228 -2.29 -11.48 4.66
C SER A 228 -2.97 -10.29 4.01
N GLU A 229 -2.80 -9.13 4.60
CA GLU A 229 -3.41 -7.91 4.15
C GLU A 229 -2.43 -6.77 4.44
N LEU A 230 -2.08 -6.02 3.41
CA LEU A 230 -1.34 -4.77 3.54
C LEU A 230 -2.18 -3.63 2.98
N ALA A 231 -2.03 -2.45 3.58
CA ALA A 231 -2.46 -1.21 2.95
C ALA A 231 -1.30 -0.23 2.86
N LEU A 232 -1.04 0.29 1.67
CA LEU A 232 -0.15 1.44 1.47
C LEU A 232 -1.00 2.69 1.55
N CYS A 233 -0.58 3.66 2.34
CA CYS A 233 -1.41 4.80 2.71
C CYS A 233 -0.67 6.13 2.55
N SER A 234 -1.43 7.18 2.23
CA SER A 234 -1.01 8.57 2.36
C SER A 234 -1.56 9.19 3.62
N GLY A 235 -0.98 10.30 4.05
CA GLY A 235 -1.45 11.15 5.14
C GLY A 235 -0.41 12.23 5.42
N LEU A 236 -0.44 12.87 6.58
CA LEU A 236 0.62 13.79 7.03
C LEU A 236 1.00 13.52 8.48
N ASP A 237 2.25 13.81 8.81
CA ASP A 237 2.71 13.82 10.19
C ASP A 237 2.33 15.16 10.85
N GLN A 238 1.78 15.08 12.05
CA GLN A 238 1.50 16.21 12.92
C GLN A 238 2.21 16.01 14.26
N VAL A 239 2.85 17.07 14.76
CA VAL A 239 3.43 17.05 16.11
C VAL A 239 2.32 16.98 17.15
N THR A 240 2.43 16.03 18.07
CA THR A 240 1.49 15.80 19.17
C THR A 240 2.25 15.54 20.47
N SER A 241 1.51 15.46 21.58
CA SER A 241 2.03 15.15 22.90
C SER A 241 1.62 13.75 23.35
N GLY A 242 2.54 12.99 23.93
CA GLY A 242 2.33 11.63 24.39
C GLY A 242 2.76 11.43 25.84
N ASP A 243 2.23 10.39 26.47
CA ASP A 243 2.58 9.99 27.83
C ASP A 243 3.68 8.94 27.82
N SER A 244 4.77 9.21 28.56
CA SER A 244 5.80 8.22 28.87
C SER A 244 5.32 7.22 29.92
N ALA A 245 6.09 6.16 30.13
CA ALA A 245 5.85 5.17 31.19
C ALA A 245 5.69 5.81 32.58
N THR A 246 6.43 6.88 32.87
CA THR A 246 6.39 7.61 34.14
C THR A 246 5.32 8.71 34.19
N GLY A 247 4.51 8.86 33.14
CA GLY A 247 3.48 9.89 33.02
C GLY A 247 3.99 11.29 32.63
N SER A 248 5.29 11.45 32.39
CA SER A 248 5.84 12.69 31.83
C SER A 248 5.43 12.84 30.36
N LYS A 249 5.04 14.06 29.96
CA LYS A 249 4.70 14.39 28.58
C LYS A 249 5.97 14.50 27.72
N PHE A 250 5.93 13.95 26.52
CA PHE A 250 6.94 14.17 25.48
C PHE A 250 6.26 14.57 24.17
N SER A 251 7.03 15.10 23.22
CA SER A 251 6.53 15.40 21.88
C SER A 251 6.95 14.32 20.88
N TYR A 252 6.06 13.96 19.96
CA TYR A 252 6.32 13.01 18.88
C TYR A 252 5.43 13.33 17.67
N THR A 253 5.72 12.74 16.52
CA THR A 253 4.89 12.86 15.31
C THR A 253 3.87 11.74 15.22
N GLU A 254 2.63 12.12 14.92
CA GLU A 254 1.52 11.20 14.72
C GLU A 254 0.84 11.48 13.37
N ALA A 255 0.32 10.42 12.75
CA ALA A 255 -0.27 10.51 11.42
C ALA A 255 -1.73 10.99 11.46
N ILE A 256 -2.06 11.93 10.57
CA ILE A 256 -3.40 12.50 10.40
C ILE A 256 -3.88 12.35 8.95
N GLY A 257 -5.19 12.26 8.75
CA GLY A 257 -5.80 12.11 7.43
C GLY A 257 -5.30 10.89 6.65
N VAL A 258 -5.02 9.78 7.34
CA VAL A 258 -4.45 8.59 6.71
C VAL A 258 -5.49 7.93 5.82
N GLN A 259 -5.25 7.81 4.53
CA GLN A 259 -6.13 7.14 3.57
C GLN A 259 -5.38 5.99 2.88
N ALA A 260 -6.00 4.80 2.85
CA ALA A 260 -5.47 3.66 2.11
C ALA A 260 -5.56 3.91 0.61
N LEU A 261 -4.43 3.82 -0.09
CA LEU A 261 -4.29 4.02 -1.53
C LEU A 261 -4.28 2.69 -2.30
N TYR A 262 -3.61 1.69 -1.74
CA TYR A 262 -3.51 0.35 -2.32
C TYR A 262 -3.74 -0.68 -1.23
N TYR A 263 -4.52 -1.70 -1.52
CA TYR A 263 -4.54 -2.93 -0.73
C TYR A 263 -3.78 -4.02 -1.46
N ILE A 264 -3.03 -4.81 -0.69
CA ILE A 264 -2.29 -5.95 -1.23
C ILE A 264 -2.66 -7.17 -0.40
N SER A 265 -3.29 -8.13 -1.05
CA SER A 265 -3.57 -9.45 -0.49
C SER A 265 -2.35 -10.33 -0.71
N MET A 266 -1.87 -10.93 0.36
CA MET A 266 -0.74 -11.86 0.32
C MET A 266 -0.94 -12.96 1.36
N PHE A 267 0.00 -13.90 1.44
CA PHE A 267 0.07 -14.79 2.59
C PHE A 267 1.53 -15.00 2.93
N THR A 268 1.94 -14.54 4.11
CA THR A 268 3.29 -14.75 4.61
C THR A 268 3.23 -15.05 6.11
N ASN A 269 3.84 -16.16 6.50
CA ASN A 269 4.02 -16.52 7.91
C ASN A 269 5.45 -16.19 8.34
N LEU A 270 5.59 -15.08 9.06
CA LEU A 270 6.91 -14.60 9.49
C LEU A 270 7.62 -15.54 10.47
N ALA A 271 6.88 -16.38 11.20
CA ALA A 271 7.49 -17.38 12.06
C ALA A 271 8.12 -18.56 11.29
N GLN A 272 7.70 -18.79 10.04
CA GLN A 272 8.30 -19.80 9.17
C GLN A 272 9.47 -19.23 8.37
N THR A 273 9.36 -17.99 7.89
CA THR A 273 10.44 -17.33 7.16
C THR A 273 11.65 -17.07 8.06
N ASN A 274 11.43 -16.63 9.30
CA ASN A 274 12.45 -16.44 10.35
C ASN A 274 13.71 -15.65 9.91
N ASP A 275 13.56 -14.79 8.90
CA ASP A 275 14.58 -13.90 8.31
C ASP A 275 13.88 -12.65 7.73
N LYS A 276 14.65 -11.69 7.21
CA LYS A 276 14.16 -10.42 6.64
C LYS A 276 13.12 -10.66 5.54
N LEU A 277 12.01 -9.93 5.60
CA LEU A 277 11.04 -9.87 4.51
C LEU A 277 11.32 -8.62 3.66
N SER A 278 11.58 -8.81 2.37
CA SER A 278 11.65 -7.70 1.41
C SER A 278 10.46 -7.77 0.46
N LEU A 279 9.62 -6.74 0.48
CA LEU A 279 8.51 -6.60 -0.45
C LEU A 279 8.89 -5.60 -1.53
N THR A 280 8.88 -6.04 -2.79
CA THR A 280 8.98 -5.14 -3.95
C THR A 280 7.59 -5.01 -4.55
N ILE A 281 7.00 -3.82 -4.45
CA ILE A 281 5.66 -3.53 -4.91
C ILE A 281 5.75 -2.44 -5.97
N ARG A 282 5.18 -2.67 -7.14
CA ARG A 282 5.07 -1.65 -8.17
C ARG A 282 3.76 -0.89 -8.02
N ILE A 283 3.85 0.43 -7.91
CA ILE A 283 2.69 1.34 -7.82
C ILE A 283 2.60 2.22 -9.07
N GLY A 284 1.40 2.54 -9.51
CA GLY A 284 1.11 3.24 -10.77
C GLY A 284 -0.21 2.77 -11.36
N GLN A 285 -0.76 3.49 -12.33
CA GLN A 285 -1.89 2.98 -13.11
C GLN A 285 -1.34 2.04 -14.20
N PRO A 286 -1.62 0.73 -14.15
CA PRO A 286 -1.15 -0.23 -15.14
C PRO A 286 -2.05 -0.22 -16.39
N ALA A 287 -2.65 0.93 -16.74
CA ALA A 287 -3.40 1.06 -17.98
C ALA A 287 -2.39 1.47 -19.06
N PRO A 288 -1.85 0.51 -19.85
CA PRO A 288 -0.93 0.85 -20.91
C PRO A 288 -1.61 1.81 -21.90
N PHE A 289 -0.94 2.91 -22.23
CA PHE A 289 -1.43 3.81 -23.28
C PHE A 289 -1.01 3.26 -24.64
N PHE A 290 -1.98 3.00 -25.52
CA PHE A 290 -1.72 2.55 -26.88
C PHE A 290 -1.06 3.68 -27.69
N LEU A 291 0.11 3.42 -28.30
CA LEU A 291 0.84 4.40 -29.10
C LEU A 291 0.40 4.47 -30.57
N GLY A 292 -0.72 3.83 -30.94
CA GLY A 292 -1.28 3.95 -32.30
C GLY A 292 -0.46 3.25 -33.38
N THR A 293 0.44 2.34 -33.01
CA THR A 293 1.26 1.56 -33.96
C THR A 293 0.87 0.09 -33.82
N ALA A 294 -0.17 -0.30 -34.55
CA ALA A 294 -0.34 -1.69 -34.95
C ALA A 294 0.62 -1.92 -36.13
N ASN A 295 1.37 -3.02 -36.11
CA ASN A 295 2.10 -3.48 -37.30
C ASN A 295 1.09 -3.95 -38.37
#